data_AF-A0A0Q4DM24-F1
#
_entry.id   AF-A0A0Q4DM24-F1
#
_cell.length_a   1.000
_cell.length_b   1.000
_cell.length_c   1.000
_cell.angle_alpha   90.00
_cell.angle_beta   90.00
_cell.angle_gamma   90.00
#
_symmetry.space_group_name_H-M   'P 1'
#
loop_
_entity.id
_entity.type
_entity.pdbx_description
1 polymer ?
#
loop_
_entity_poly.entity_id
_entity_poly.type
_entity_poly.pdbx_seq_one_letter_code
_entity_poly.pdbx_strand_id
1 'polypeptide(L)'
;MVVINLAVMTAALVLATMMAVDLIRHIWRRRGIDKLCHPVTVWRGMVLCFATGIAIRSGGAAMVLWGWNAKDPAGTGTLLLLQRLMDPIAVAFGLSGLALAYMAAPGMVMQLRRKPHPVDFWTALPLLKRPAWIVLLSLLAALGVVATR
;
A
#
# COMPACT_ATOMS: atom_id res chain seq x y z
N MET A 1 10.75 19.60 5.73
CA MET A 1 9.76 19.15 4.74
C MET A 1 10.20 17.91 3.96
N VAL A 2 11.37 17.93 3.30
CA VAL A 2 11.85 16.80 2.46
C VAL A 2 12.02 15.49 3.26
N VAL A 3 12.60 15.56 4.47
CA VAL A 3 12.80 14.38 5.35
C VAL A 3 11.48 13.68 5.67
N ILE A 4 10.45 14.44 6.05
CA ILE A 4 9.16 13.89 6.46
C ILE A 4 8.47 13.24 5.25
N ASN A 5 8.48 13.92 4.11
CA ASN A 5 7.89 13.36 2.89
C ASN A 5 8.62 12.09 2.46
N LEU A 6 9.95 12.07 2.56
CA LEU A 6 10.76 10.90 2.25
C LEU A 6 10.46 9.73 3.20
N ALA A 7 10.42 9.99 4.50
CA ALA A 7 10.10 8.99 5.51
C ALA A 7 8.70 8.39 5.29
N VAL A 8 7.70 9.23 5.06
CA VAL A 8 6.31 8.81 4.84
C VAL A 8 6.17 8.00 3.55
N MET A 9 6.75 8.46 2.43
CA MET A 9 6.66 7.73 1.16
C MET A 9 7.40 6.39 1.22
N THR A 10 8.55 6.35 1.90
CA THR A 10 9.31 5.11 2.10
C THR A 10 8.55 4.13 3.00
N ALA A 11 8.01 4.61 4.12
CA ALA A 11 7.23 3.77 5.03
C ALA A 11 5.96 3.24 4.34
N ALA A 12 5.23 4.10 3.63
CA ALA A 12 4.04 3.72 2.87
C ALA A 12 4.36 2.67 1.81
N LEU A 13 5.46 2.83 1.06
CA LEU A 13 5.95 1.83 0.11
C LEU A 13 6.18 0.48 0.81
N VAL A 14 7.01 0.44 1.85
CA VAL A 14 7.37 -0.82 2.52
C VAL A 14 6.15 -1.51 3.10
N LEU A 15 5.28 -0.77 3.80
CA LEU A 15 4.06 -1.33 4.40
C LEU A 15 3.09 -1.85 3.33
N ALA A 16 2.88 -1.09 2.27
CA ALA A 16 1.99 -1.48 1.19
C ALA A 16 2.53 -2.71 0.44
N THR A 17 3.84 -2.79 0.20
CA THR A 17 4.49 -3.96 -0.39
C THR A 17 4.39 -5.18 0.51
N MET A 18 4.63 -5.04 1.82
CA MET A 18 4.47 -6.15 2.77
C MET A 18 3.04 -6.69 2.77
N MET A 19 2.05 -5.78 2.80
CA MET A 19 0.65 -6.15 2.71
C MET A 19 0.33 -6.85 1.39
N ALA A 20 0.76 -6.29 0.25
CA ALA A 20 0.53 -6.89 -1.06
C ALA A 20 1.15 -8.29 -1.16
N VAL A 21 2.40 -8.47 -0.72
CA VAL A 21 3.09 -9.77 -0.72
C VAL A 21 2.39 -10.77 0.20
N ASP A 22 1.96 -10.35 1.39
CA ASP A 22 1.22 -11.22 2.30
C ASP A 22 -0.11 -11.68 1.68
N LEU A 23 -0.88 -10.77 1.10
CA LEU A 23 -2.12 -11.13 0.41
C LEU A 23 -1.89 -12.03 -0.80
N ILE A 24 -0.89 -11.75 -1.63
CA ILE A 24 -0.54 -12.59 -2.78
C ILE A 24 -0.19 -14.00 -2.30
N ARG A 25 0.63 -14.14 -1.25
CA ARG A 25 0.97 -15.46 -0.68
C ARG A 25 -0.26 -16.19 -0.18
N HIS A 26 -1.18 -15.50 0.50
CA HIS A 26 -2.42 -16.10 0.99
C HIS A 26 -3.33 -16.56 -0.15
N ILE A 27 -3.52 -15.73 -1.19
CA ILE A 27 -4.28 -16.07 -2.40
C ILE A 27 -3.66 -17.29 -3.09
N TRP A 28 -2.33 -17.28 -3.26
CA TRP A 28 -1.62 -18.35 -3.94
C TRP A 28 -1.74 -19.69 -3.20
N ARG A 29 -1.58 -19.67 -1.87
CA ARG A 29 -1.70 -20.88 -1.03
C ARG A 29 -3.12 -21.46 -1.03
N ARG A 30 -4.15 -20.62 -1.19
CA ARG A 30 -5.56 -21.03 -1.10
C ARG A 30 -6.29 -21.06 -2.43
N ARG A 31 -5.58 -20.89 -3.55
CA ARG A 31 -6.14 -20.87 -4.92
C ARG A 31 -6.98 -22.10 -5.30
N GLY A 32 -6.73 -23.25 -4.67
CA GLY A 32 -7.50 -24.48 -4.90
C GLY A 32 -8.80 -24.59 -4.09
N ILE A 33 -8.96 -23.76 -3.05
CA ILE A 33 -10.08 -23.83 -2.10
C ILE A 33 -10.99 -22.61 -2.26
N ASP A 34 -10.40 -21.44 -2.47
CA ASP A 34 -11.12 -20.17 -2.52
C ASP A 34 -11.74 -19.94 -3.91
N LYS A 35 -13.08 -20.00 -4.00
CA LYS A 35 -13.84 -19.57 -5.18
C LYS A 35 -13.86 -18.04 -5.32
N LEU A 36 -14.00 -17.56 -6.56
CA LEU A 36 -13.98 -16.14 -6.90
C LEU A 36 -15.10 -15.34 -6.21
N CYS A 37 -16.28 -15.93 -6.03
CA CYS A 37 -17.44 -15.26 -5.43
C CYS A 37 -17.50 -15.33 -3.90
N HIS A 38 -16.49 -15.92 -3.23
CA HIS A 38 -16.48 -15.89 -1.76
C HIS A 38 -16.17 -14.48 -1.26
N PRO A 39 -16.85 -14.03 -0.18
CA PRO A 39 -16.63 -12.69 0.38
C PRO A 39 -15.18 -12.47 0.80
N VAL A 40 -14.49 -13.53 1.24
CA VAL A 40 -13.06 -13.49 1.59
C VAL A 40 -12.19 -13.21 0.36
N THR A 41 -12.49 -13.83 -0.78
CA THR A 41 -11.73 -13.64 -2.03
C THR A 41 -11.92 -12.22 -2.57
N VAL A 42 -13.16 -11.71 -2.53
CA VAL A 42 -13.48 -10.34 -2.95
C VAL A 42 -12.79 -9.32 -2.04
N TRP A 43 -12.83 -9.53 -0.72
CA TRP A 43 -12.12 -8.69 0.24
C TRP A 43 -10.60 -8.69 -0.01
N ARG A 44 -10.00 -9.87 -0.23
CA ARG A 44 -8.57 -9.98 -0.54
C ARG A 44 -8.22 -9.28 -1.86
N GLY A 45 -9.04 -9.43 -2.90
CA GLY A 45 -8.85 -8.75 -4.17
C GLY A 45 -8.90 -7.23 -4.03
N MET A 46 -9.90 -6.72 -3.31
CA MET A 46 -10.03 -5.29 -3.01
C MET A 46 -8.82 -4.73 -2.26
N VAL A 47 -8.42 -5.39 -1.15
CA VAL A 47 -7.27 -4.95 -0.34
C VAL A 47 -5.97 -5.06 -1.13
N LEU A 48 -5.82 -6.10 -1.96
CA LEU A 48 -4.66 -6.25 -2.82
C LEU A 48 -4.57 -5.09 -3.82
N CYS A 49 -5.66 -4.72 -4.47
CA CYS A 49 -5.71 -3.57 -5.39
C CYS A 49 -5.31 -2.26 -4.69
N PHE A 50 -5.80 -2.00 -3.48
CA PHE A 50 -5.39 -0.81 -2.73
C PHE A 50 -3.91 -0.87 -2.32
N ALA A 51 -3.44 -2.00 -1.80
CA ALA A 51 -2.05 -2.17 -1.38
C ALA A 51 -1.09 -2.02 -2.56
N THR A 52 -1.39 -2.61 -3.73
CA THR A 52 -0.55 -2.46 -4.93
C THR A 52 -0.58 -1.03 -5.46
N GLY A 53 -1.75 -0.38 -5.50
CA GLY A 53 -1.86 1.03 -5.91
C GLY A 53 -1.03 1.96 -5.03
N ILE A 54 -1.11 1.79 -3.70
CA ILE A 54 -0.30 2.56 -2.75
C ILE A 54 1.19 2.26 -2.94
N ALA A 55 1.58 0.99 -3.07
CA ALA A 55 2.98 0.62 -3.27
C ALA A 55 3.56 1.25 -4.55
N ILE A 56 2.84 1.23 -5.66
CA ILE A 56 3.29 1.84 -6.93
C ILE A 56 3.44 3.35 -6.76
N ARG A 57 2.44 4.03 -6.21
CA ARG A 57 2.47 5.50 -6.04
C ARG A 57 3.55 5.95 -5.06
N SER A 58 3.61 5.33 -3.88
CA SER A 58 4.60 5.64 -2.86
C SER A 58 6.00 5.26 -3.31
N GLY A 59 6.15 4.20 -4.12
CA GLY A 59 7.41 3.82 -4.76
C GLY A 59 7.92 4.87 -5.72
N GLY A 60 7.07 5.34 -6.64
CA GLY A 60 7.40 6.44 -7.55
C GLY A 60 7.84 7.70 -6.81
N ALA A 61 7.09 8.10 -5.78
CA ALA A 61 7.41 9.27 -4.97
C ALA A 61 8.71 9.11 -4.16
N ALA A 62 8.95 7.94 -3.56
CA ALA A 62 10.17 7.65 -2.81
C ALA A 62 11.40 7.66 -3.73
N MET A 63 11.31 7.09 -4.94
CA MET A 63 12.39 7.12 -5.92
C MET A 63 12.79 8.54 -6.33
N VAL A 64 11.82 9.42 -6.56
CA VAL A 64 12.10 10.83 -6.88
C VAL A 64 12.77 11.53 -5.72
N LEU A 65 12.32 11.30 -4.49
CA LEU A 65 12.91 11.91 -3.30
C LEU A 65 14.30 11.36 -3.00
N TRP A 66 14.55 10.08 -3.21
CA TRP A 66 15.88 9.47 -3.13
C TRP A 66 16.80 9.91 -4.26
N GLY A 67 16.29 10.09 -5.48
CA GLY A 67 17.10 10.47 -6.63
C GLY A 67 17.29 11.98 -6.79
N TRP A 68 16.68 12.79 -5.92
CA TRP A 68 16.71 14.24 -6.03
C TRP A 68 18.15 14.77 -5.94
N ASN A 69 18.61 15.50 -6.97
CA ASN A 69 19.92 16.12 -7.01
C ASN A 69 19.85 17.49 -7.68
N ALA A 70 20.18 18.56 -6.95
CA ALA A 70 20.16 19.93 -7.49
C ALA A 70 21.20 20.17 -8.59
N LYS A 71 22.28 19.38 -8.63
CA LYS A 71 23.36 19.52 -9.62
C LYS A 71 23.08 18.78 -10.92
N ASP A 72 22.10 17.87 -10.93
CA ASP A 72 21.68 17.12 -12.12
C ASP A 72 20.16 17.22 -12.31
N PRO A 73 19.70 18.32 -12.94
CA PRO A 73 18.27 18.52 -13.21
C PRO A 73 17.73 17.54 -14.27
N ALA A 74 18.59 17.06 -15.19
CA ALA A 74 18.19 16.11 -16.22
C ALA A 74 17.83 14.75 -15.60
N GLY A 75 18.71 14.22 -14.74
CA GLY A 75 18.44 12.98 -14.00
C GLY A 75 17.18 13.08 -13.14
N THR A 76 17.02 14.16 -12.38
CA THR A 76 15.82 14.39 -11.56
C THR A 76 14.55 14.50 -12.43
N GLY A 77 14.64 15.13 -13.60
CA GLY A 77 13.54 15.24 -14.56
C GLY A 77 13.07 13.89 -15.10
N THR A 78 13.99 12.98 -15.40
CA THR A 78 13.63 11.61 -15.86
C THR A 78 12.89 10.82 -14.79
N LEU A 79 13.31 10.93 -13.52
CA LEU A 79 12.65 10.27 -12.39
C LEU A 79 11.23 10.82 -12.16
N LEU A 80 11.06 12.13 -12.31
CA LEU A 80 9.73 12.76 -12.25
C LEU A 80 8.83 12.27 -13.38
N LEU A 81 9.34 12.17 -14.61
CA LEU A 81 8.58 11.63 -15.74
C LEU A 81 8.18 10.16 -15.50
N LEU A 82 9.11 9.35 -14.98
CA LEU A 82 8.81 7.96 -14.59
C LEU A 82 7.71 7.89 -13.54
N GLN A 83 7.76 8.73 -12.51
CA GLN A 83 6.69 8.81 -11.50
C GLN A 83 5.33 9.14 -12.15
N ARG A 84 5.29 10.08 -13.10
CA ARG A 84 4.06 10.43 -13.83
C ARG A 84 3.52 9.29 -14.68
N LEU A 85 4.36 8.44 -15.22
CA LEU A 85 3.94 7.23 -15.95
C LEU A 85 3.37 6.16 -15.02
N MET A 86 3.86 6.09 -13.78
CA MET A 86 3.37 5.15 -12.77
C MET A 86 2.04 5.59 -12.13
N ASP A 87 1.81 6.90 -12.01
CA ASP A 87 0.59 7.48 -11.42
C ASP A 87 -0.73 6.92 -12.00
N PRO A 88 -0.96 6.85 -13.33
CA PRO A 88 -2.20 6.29 -13.88
C PRO A 88 -2.38 4.81 -13.58
N ILE A 89 -1.29 4.04 -13.52
CA ILE A 89 -1.33 2.61 -13.14
C ILE A 89 -1.76 2.49 -11.68
N ALA A 90 -1.17 3.28 -10.78
CA ALA A 90 -1.54 3.31 -9.38
C ALA A 90 -3.02 3.71 -9.18
N VAL A 91 -3.49 4.70 -9.94
CA VAL A 91 -4.90 5.13 -9.92
C VAL A 91 -5.83 4.03 -10.42
N ALA A 92 -5.47 3.33 -11.50
CA ALA A 92 -6.26 2.22 -12.02
C ALA A 92 -6.44 1.10 -10.99
N PHE A 93 -5.39 0.79 -10.21
CA PHE A 93 -5.48 -0.13 -9.08
C PHE A 93 -6.42 0.38 -7.97
N GLY A 94 -6.29 1.66 -7.58
CA GLY A 94 -7.19 2.28 -6.60
C GLY A 94 -8.66 2.26 -7.04
N LEU A 95 -8.93 2.59 -8.30
CA LEU A 95 -10.27 2.57 -8.89
C LEU A 95 -10.82 1.15 -8.99
N SER A 96 -9.99 0.17 -9.33
CA SER A 96 -10.37 -1.24 -9.37
C SER A 96 -10.75 -1.75 -7.97
N GLY A 97 -9.98 -1.37 -6.94
CA GLY A 97 -10.32 -1.66 -5.54
C GLY A 97 -11.66 -1.05 -5.14
N LEU A 98 -11.91 0.21 -5.51
CA LEU A 98 -13.17 0.90 -5.24
C LEU A 98 -14.35 0.26 -5.98
N ALA A 99 -14.18 -0.12 -7.24
CA ALA A 99 -15.20 -0.79 -8.03
C ALA A 99 -15.58 -2.14 -7.40
N LEU A 100 -14.59 -2.94 -6.96
CA LEU A 100 -14.82 -4.17 -6.22
C LEU A 100 -15.58 -3.91 -4.92
N ALA A 101 -15.21 -2.87 -4.17
CA ALA A 101 -15.90 -2.50 -2.93
C ALA A 101 -17.38 -2.17 -3.19
N TYR A 102 -17.66 -1.36 -4.21
CA TYR A 102 -19.00 -0.95 -4.58
C TYR A 102 -19.87 -2.14 -5.01
N MET A 103 -19.33 -3.03 -5.86
CA MET A 103 -20.03 -4.24 -6.28
C MET A 103 -20.26 -5.24 -5.13
N ALA A 104 -19.33 -5.33 -4.18
CA ALA A 104 -19.42 -6.25 -3.04
C ALA A 104 -20.35 -5.77 -1.93
N ALA A 105 -20.58 -4.45 -1.83
CA ALA A 105 -21.27 -3.83 -0.70
C ALA A 105 -22.67 -4.41 -0.42
N PRO A 106 -23.58 -4.59 -1.41
CA PRO A 106 -24.92 -5.11 -1.13
C PRO A 106 -24.88 -6.52 -0.51
N GLY A 107 -24.04 -7.40 -1.05
CA GLY A 107 -23.90 -8.78 -0.57
C GLY A 107 -23.25 -8.85 0.81
N MET A 108 -22.17 -8.10 1.02
CA MET A 108 -21.44 -8.10 2.30
C MET A 108 -22.25 -7.46 3.42
N VAL A 109 -22.90 -6.32 3.18
CA VAL A 109 -23.68 -5.60 4.20
C VAL A 109 -24.89 -6.43 4.65
N MET A 110 -25.59 -7.06 3.71
CA MET A 110 -26.72 -7.95 4.03
C MET A 110 -26.27 -9.12 4.91
N GLN A 111 -25.09 -9.69 4.65
CA GLN A 111 -24.55 -10.80 5.43
C GLN A 111 -24.07 -10.37 6.83
N LEU A 112 -23.37 -9.24 6.92
CA LEU A 112 -22.88 -8.66 8.18
C LEU A 112 -24.02 -8.25 9.12
N ARG A 113 -25.15 -7.78 8.57
CA ARG A 113 -26.35 -7.47 9.37
C ARG A 113 -27.03 -8.71 9.94
N ARG A 114 -26.97 -9.86 9.25
CA ARG A 114 -27.59 -11.11 9.71
C ARG A 114 -26.79 -11.80 10.82
N LYS A 115 -25.46 -11.75 10.74
CA LYS A 115 -24.55 -12.26 11.77
C LYS A 115 -23.43 -11.24 11.98
N PRO A 116 -23.61 -10.29 12.92
CA PRO A 116 -22.53 -9.37 13.25
C PRO A 116 -21.39 -10.18 13.88
N HIS A 117 -20.22 -10.13 13.26
CA HIS A 117 -19.00 -10.60 13.90
C HIS A 117 -18.44 -9.48 14.76
N PRO A 118 -18.14 -9.73 16.05
CA PRO A 118 -17.48 -8.73 16.88
C PRO A 118 -16.10 -8.43 16.28
N VAL A 119 -15.85 -7.17 15.96
CA VAL A 119 -14.56 -6.71 15.46
C VAL A 119 -13.84 -6.02 16.62
N ASP A 120 -12.97 -6.78 17.28
CA ASP A 120 -12.21 -6.28 18.42
C ASP A 120 -10.91 -5.63 17.96
N PHE A 121 -10.96 -4.34 17.64
CA PHE A 121 -9.78 -3.57 17.22
C PHE A 121 -8.72 -3.46 18.31
N TRP A 122 -9.13 -3.34 19.57
CA TRP A 122 -8.24 -3.15 20.71
C TRP A 122 -7.35 -4.37 20.96
N THR A 123 -7.89 -5.58 20.80
CA THR A 123 -7.13 -6.84 20.97
C THR A 123 -6.12 -7.04 19.83
N ALA A 124 -6.36 -6.42 18.68
CA ALA A 124 -5.49 -6.45 17.51
C ALA A 124 -4.37 -5.39 17.53
N LEU A 125 -4.36 -4.44 18.48
CA LEU A 125 -3.28 -3.45 18.66
C LEU A 125 -1.85 -4.00 18.64
N PRO A 126 -1.51 -5.16 19.25
CA PRO A 126 -0.16 -5.71 19.15
C PRO A 126 0.27 -6.05 17.72
N LEU A 127 -0.67 -6.26 16.78
CA LEU A 127 -0.35 -6.44 15.36
C LEU A 127 0.22 -5.16 14.73
N LEU A 128 -0.08 -3.99 15.29
CA LEU A 128 0.47 -2.70 14.85
C LEU A 128 1.94 -2.49 15.25
N LYS A 129 2.51 -3.31 16.15
CA LYS A 129 3.90 -3.14 16.61
C LYS A 129 4.90 -3.24 15.46
N ARG A 130 4.73 -4.24 14.58
CA ARG A 130 5.60 -4.44 13.42
C ARG A 130 5.54 -3.27 12.43
N PRO A 131 4.37 -2.82 11.95
CA PRO A 131 4.32 -1.66 11.06
C PRO A 131 4.79 -0.37 11.73
N ALA A 132 4.55 -0.17 13.03
CA ALA A 132 5.07 0.99 13.76
C ALA A 132 6.61 1.04 13.77
N TRP A 133 7.27 -0.10 13.98
CA TRP A 133 8.73 -0.18 13.89
C TRP A 133 9.25 0.16 12.50
N ILE A 134 8.56 -0.27 11.43
CA ILE A 134 8.94 0.04 10.05
C ILE A 134 8.85 1.55 9.78
N VAL A 135 7.78 2.21 10.26
CA VAL A 135 7.65 3.67 10.16
C VAL A 135 8.81 4.36 10.88
N LEU A 136 9.13 3.92 12.10
CA LEU A 136 10.22 4.51 12.90
C LEU A 136 11.59 4.32 12.24
N LEU A 137 11.89 3.11 11.75
CA LEU A 137 13.13 2.83 11.02
C LEU A 137 13.21 3.62 9.70
N SER A 138 12.09 3.78 8.99
CA SER A 138 12.04 4.59 7.77
C SER A 138 12.31 6.07 8.05
N LEU A 139 11.84 6.57 9.20
CA LEU A 139 12.14 7.93 9.67
C LEU A 139 13.62 8.10 10.00
N LEU A 140 14.21 7.16 10.74
CA LEU A 140 15.64 7.17 11.05
C LEU A 140 16.51 7.10 9.80
N ALA A 141 16.15 6.24 8.84
CA ALA A 141 16.83 6.15 7.56
C ALA A 141 16.72 7.45 6.75
N ALA A 142 15.53 8.07 6.70
CA ALA A 142 15.35 9.34 6.02
C ALA A 142 16.17 10.47 6.66
N LEU A 143 16.24 10.51 8.00
CA LEU A 143 17.12 11.45 8.72
C LEU A 143 18.58 11.23 8.36
N GLY A 144 19.04 9.98 8.32
CA GLY A 144 20.41 9.64 7.91
C GLY A 144 20.72 10.12 6.50
N VAL A 145 19.87 9.78 5.52
CA VAL A 145 20.07 10.17 4.12
C VAL A 145 20.14 11.68 3.93
N VAL A 146 19.30 12.44 4.65
CA VAL A 146 19.33 13.90 4.57
C VAL A 146 20.53 14.50 5.30
N ALA A 147 20.97 13.92 6.41
CA ALA A 147 22.14 14.39 7.14
C ALA A 147 23.47 14.13 6.39
N THR A 148 23.53 13.08 5.57
CA THR A 148 24.74 12.70 4.81
C THR A 148 24.85 13.33 3.42
N ARG A 149 23.86 14.12 2.99
CA ARG A 149 23.82 14.80 1.70
C ARG A 149 24.22 16.26 1.81
#